data_AF-A0A2E5NSX8-F1
#
_entry.id   AF-A0A2E5NSX8-F1
#
_cell.length_a   1.000
_cell.length_b   1.000
_cell.length_c   1.000
_cell.angle_alpha   90.00
_cell.angle_beta   90.00
_cell.angle_gamma   90.00
#
_symmetry.space_group_name_H-M   'P 1'
#
loop_
_entity.id
_entity.type
_entity.pdbx_description
1 polymer ?
#
loop_
_entity_poly.entity_id
_entity_poly.type
_entity_poly.pdbx_seq_one_letter_code
_entity_poly.pdbx_strand_id
1 'polypeptide(L)'
;MSGVRVLIAKTSLDGHWRGTSVVARALRDAGFEVIYAGEMRSQEIVNAAKDEDVQLVGLNIGGRVEVAIRIVKALEDAGLGDLPVMAGGTLPETAIRSLEEQGVTCFPPGSSLRDIVDTAESLTSQAP
;
A
#
# COMPACT_ATOMS: atom_id res chain seq x y z
N MET A 1 15.01 -18.70 -0.95
CA MET A 1 13.88 -17.94 -1.54
C MET A 1 13.92 -16.58 -0.89
N SER A 2 14.11 -15.51 -1.67
CA SER A 2 13.97 -14.14 -1.16
C SER A 2 12.52 -13.94 -0.68
N GLY A 3 12.33 -13.26 0.45
CA GLY A 3 10.99 -12.99 0.99
C GLY A 3 10.18 -12.08 0.06
N VAL A 4 8.86 -12.05 0.25
CA VAL A 4 7.97 -11.12 -0.45
C VAL A 4 8.25 -9.70 0.03
N ARG A 5 8.52 -8.79 -0.91
CA ARG A 5 8.89 -7.41 -0.68
C ARG A 5 7.67 -6.50 -0.74
N VAL A 6 7.47 -5.69 0.29
CA VAL A 6 6.33 -4.78 0.42
C VAL A 6 6.83 -3.36 0.60
N LEU A 7 6.43 -2.45 -0.30
CA LEU A 7 6.64 -1.02 -0.12
C LEU A 7 5.50 -0.44 0.71
N ILE A 8 5.81 0.16 1.86
CA ILE A 8 4.85 0.95 2.64
C ILE A 8 5.22 2.42 2.47
N ALA A 9 4.34 3.22 1.87
CA ALA A 9 4.58 4.63 1.58
C ALA A 9 3.42 5.52 2.04
N LYS A 10 3.74 6.77 2.40
CA LYS A 10 2.73 7.77 2.79
C LYS A 10 2.59 8.86 1.74
N THR A 11 1.34 9.27 1.47
CA THR A 11 1.01 10.22 0.40
C THR A 11 0.55 11.61 0.90
N SER A 12 0.48 11.82 2.21
CA SER A 12 -0.06 13.05 2.86
C SER A 12 0.85 13.58 3.99
N LEU A 13 0.73 14.88 4.30
CA LEU A 13 1.42 15.61 5.38
C LEU A 13 0.71 15.54 6.74
N ASP A 14 -0.27 14.65 6.93
CA ASP A 14 -1.00 14.57 8.20
C ASP A 14 -0.15 13.92 9.31
N GLY A 15 -0.08 14.53 10.50
CA GLY A 15 0.83 14.10 11.58
C GLY A 15 0.55 12.71 12.21
N HIS A 16 -0.34 11.89 11.63
CA HIS A 16 -0.76 10.61 12.20
C HIS A 16 -0.03 9.43 11.56
N TRP A 17 1.23 9.25 11.96
CA TRP A 17 2.14 8.20 11.48
C TRP A 17 2.05 6.87 12.25
N ARG A 18 1.33 6.83 13.38
CA ARG A 18 1.38 5.69 14.30
C ARG A 18 0.84 4.38 13.70
N GLY A 19 -0.10 4.46 12.75
CA GLY A 19 -0.68 3.27 12.14
C GLY A 19 0.28 2.54 11.18
N THR A 20 1.05 3.28 10.38
CA THR A 20 1.87 2.65 9.31
C THR A 20 3.05 1.89 9.85
N SER A 21 3.69 2.36 10.92
CA SER A 21 4.81 1.66 11.56
C SER A 21 4.35 0.36 12.24
N VAL A 22 3.14 0.35 12.79
CA VAL A 22 2.50 -0.85 13.37
C VAL A 22 2.16 -1.86 12.27
N VAL A 23 1.58 -1.42 11.15
CA VAL A 23 1.33 -2.28 9.98
C VAL A 23 2.65 -2.83 9.42
N ALA A 24 3.66 -1.99 9.23
CA ALA A 24 4.97 -2.41 8.75
C ALA A 24 5.67 -3.39 9.70
N ARG A 25 5.42 -3.28 11.02
CA ARG A 25 5.89 -4.27 11.99
C ARG A 25 5.11 -5.58 11.85
N ALA A 26 3.78 -5.54 11.78
CA ALA A 26 2.97 -6.75 11.63
C ALA A 26 3.34 -7.55 10.38
N LEU A 27 3.55 -6.87 9.25
CA LEU A 27 4.04 -7.51 8.01
C LEU A 27 5.44 -8.12 8.19
N ARG A 28 6.37 -7.43 8.87
CA ARG A 28 7.70 -8.00 9.16
C ARG A 28 7.62 -9.21 10.09
N ASP A 29 6.77 -9.17 11.11
CA ASP A 29 6.54 -10.27 12.04
C ASP A 29 5.92 -11.49 11.31
N ALA A 30 5.19 -11.26 10.20
CA ALA A 30 4.67 -12.29 9.30
C ALA A 30 5.69 -12.77 8.23
N GLY A 31 6.89 -12.20 8.18
CA GLY A 31 7.98 -12.64 7.29
C GLY A 31 8.14 -11.86 5.98
N PHE A 32 7.39 -10.77 5.77
CA PHE A 32 7.59 -9.89 4.62
C PHE A 32 8.87 -9.05 4.78
N GLU A 33 9.56 -8.82 3.66
CA GLU A 33 10.62 -7.81 3.58
C GLU A 33 9.96 -6.44 3.36
N VAL A 34 9.87 -5.63 4.40
CA VAL A 34 9.16 -4.34 4.32
C VAL A 34 10.11 -3.19 4.03
N ILE A 35 9.98 -2.60 2.84
CA ILE A 35 10.55 -1.31 2.48
C ILE A 35 9.64 -0.25 3.09
N TYR A 36 9.98 0.18 4.30
CA TYR A 36 9.21 1.20 5.00
C TYR A 36 9.67 2.60 4.56
N ALA A 37 9.01 3.09 3.52
CA ALA A 37 9.29 4.40 2.98
C ALA A 37 8.54 5.50 3.75
N GLY A 38 9.17 6.67 3.78
CA GLY A 38 8.62 7.84 4.42
C GLY A 38 7.46 8.44 3.63
N GLU A 39 7.36 9.76 3.72
CA GLU A 39 6.52 10.51 2.82
C GLU A 39 7.15 10.59 1.44
N MET A 40 6.38 10.30 0.40
CA MET A 40 6.83 10.28 -0.99
C MET A 40 5.77 10.85 -1.91
N ARG A 41 6.21 11.50 -2.97
CA ARG A 41 5.36 11.90 -4.10
C ARG A 41 5.02 10.68 -4.95
N SER A 42 3.94 10.78 -5.72
CA SER A 42 3.46 9.66 -6.56
C SER A 42 4.55 9.05 -7.44
N GLN A 43 5.36 9.87 -8.11
CA GLN A 43 6.43 9.38 -8.98
C GLN A 43 7.55 8.70 -8.18
N GLU A 44 7.86 9.18 -6.98
CA GLU A 44 8.89 8.58 -6.14
C GLU A 44 8.43 7.19 -5.65
N ILE A 45 7.14 7.03 -5.33
CA ILE A 45 6.55 5.73 -4.96
C ILE A 45 6.65 4.75 -6.13
N VAL A 46 6.32 5.17 -7.35
CA VAL A 46 6.43 4.33 -8.56
C VAL A 46 7.87 3.91 -8.80
N ASN A 47 8.81 4.84 -8.71
CA ASN A 47 10.23 4.54 -8.88
C ASN A 47 10.72 3.56 -7.81
N ALA A 48 10.38 3.78 -6.54
CA ALA A 48 10.76 2.86 -5.46
C ALA A 48 10.12 1.48 -5.62
N ALA A 49 8.85 1.39 -6.02
CA ALA A 49 8.21 0.10 -6.28
C ALA A 49 8.94 -0.69 -7.37
N LYS A 50 9.42 0.00 -8.41
CA LYS A 50 10.20 -0.59 -9.49
C LYS A 50 11.62 -0.96 -9.08
N ASP A 51 12.35 -0.01 -8.49
CA ASP A 51 13.77 -0.15 -8.15
C ASP A 51 13.97 -1.21 -7.05
N GLU A 52 13.01 -1.31 -6.13
CA GLU A 52 13.02 -2.31 -5.07
C GLU A 52 12.33 -3.62 -5.46
N ASP A 53 11.84 -3.77 -6.69
CA ASP A 53 11.18 -4.99 -7.19
C ASP A 53 10.14 -5.56 -6.20
N VAL A 54 9.21 -4.71 -5.76
CA VAL A 54 8.22 -5.08 -4.74
C VAL A 54 7.08 -5.87 -5.35
N GLN A 55 6.47 -6.75 -4.55
CA GLN A 55 5.28 -7.53 -4.93
C GLN A 55 3.98 -6.93 -4.39
N LEU A 56 4.06 -5.87 -3.57
CA LEU A 56 2.91 -5.22 -2.98
C LEU A 56 3.23 -3.78 -2.58
N VAL A 57 2.29 -2.85 -2.81
CA VAL A 57 2.38 -1.47 -2.33
C VAL A 57 1.27 -1.21 -1.31
N GLY A 58 1.64 -0.83 -0.09
CA GLY A 58 0.73 -0.30 0.92
C GLY A 58 0.82 1.21 1.04
N LEU A 59 -0.28 1.90 0.73
CA LEU A 59 -0.39 3.36 0.78
C LEU A 59 -1.10 3.82 2.05
N ASN A 60 -0.54 4.81 2.73
CA ASN A 60 -1.26 5.60 3.72
C ASN A 60 -1.70 6.94 3.12
N ILE A 61 -3.01 7.17 3.05
CA ILE A 61 -3.57 8.20 2.16
C ILE A 61 -4.15 9.43 2.88
N GLY A 62 -4.33 9.39 4.20
CA GLY A 62 -4.77 10.54 5.00
C GLY A 62 -6.02 11.27 4.45
N GLY A 63 -6.96 10.55 3.84
CA GLY A 63 -8.16 11.12 3.21
C GLY A 63 -7.99 11.70 1.81
N ARG A 64 -6.79 11.68 1.22
CA ARG A 64 -6.50 12.21 -0.12
C ARG A 64 -6.62 11.14 -1.20
N VAL A 65 -7.86 10.78 -1.53
CA VAL A 65 -8.22 9.72 -2.47
C VAL A 65 -7.62 9.95 -3.86
N GLU A 66 -7.63 11.19 -4.32
CA GLU A 66 -7.17 11.57 -5.66
C GLU A 66 -5.67 11.29 -5.84
N VAL A 67 -4.91 11.36 -4.75
CA VAL A 67 -3.47 11.05 -4.76
C VAL A 67 -3.25 9.55 -4.89
N ALA A 68 -4.05 8.74 -4.20
CA ALA A 68 -3.98 7.28 -4.32
C ALA A 68 -4.38 6.81 -5.73
N ILE A 69 -5.47 7.34 -6.30
CA ILE A 69 -5.87 7.05 -7.68
C ILE A 69 -4.76 7.44 -8.66
N ARG A 70 -4.11 8.59 -8.46
CA ARG A 70 -2.97 9.01 -9.30
C ARG A 70 -1.80 8.04 -9.20
N ILE A 71 -1.52 7.48 -8.03
CA ILE A 71 -0.44 6.51 -7.83
C ILE A 71 -0.76 5.21 -8.57
N VAL A 72 -1.98 4.68 -8.43
CA VAL A 72 -2.42 3.46 -9.13
C VAL A 72 -2.24 3.63 -10.64
N LYS A 73 -2.74 4.75 -11.19
CA LYS A 73 -2.56 5.06 -12.62
C LYS A 73 -1.09 5.19 -13.01
N ALA A 74 -0.27 5.82 -12.18
CA ALA A 74 1.15 5.99 -12.47
C ALA A 74 1.93 4.66 -12.39
N LEU A 75 1.50 3.71 -11.55
CA LEU A 75 2.02 2.34 -11.53
C LEU A 75 1.64 1.62 -12.84
N GLU A 76 0.39 1.72 -13.27
CA GLU A 76 -0.08 1.17 -14.55
C GLU A 76 0.72 1.73 -15.74
N ASP A 77 0.83 3.05 -15.84
CA ASP A 77 1.60 3.75 -16.89
C ASP A 77 3.09 3.34 -16.90
N ALA A 78 3.63 2.90 -15.75
CA ALA A 78 5.00 2.42 -15.60
C ALA A 78 5.19 0.91 -15.86
N GLY A 79 4.12 0.19 -16.25
CA GLY A 79 4.13 -1.25 -16.48
C GLY A 79 4.01 -2.10 -15.20
N LEU A 80 3.55 -1.52 -14.10
CA LEU A 80 3.31 -2.17 -12.81
C LEU A 80 1.80 -2.31 -12.52
N GLY A 81 0.96 -2.43 -13.55
CA GLY A 81 -0.50 -2.50 -13.40
C GLY A 81 -1.01 -3.74 -12.66
N ASP A 82 -0.24 -4.84 -12.68
CA ASP A 82 -0.57 -6.08 -11.98
C ASP A 82 -0.10 -6.07 -10.50
N LEU A 83 0.61 -5.01 -10.08
CA LEU A 83 1.12 -4.90 -8.72
C LEU A 83 -0.04 -4.59 -7.76
N PRO A 84 -0.36 -5.49 -6.80
CA PRO A 84 -1.45 -5.23 -5.88
C PRO A 84 -1.18 -3.97 -5.04
N VAL A 85 -2.23 -3.21 -4.79
CA VAL A 85 -2.19 -2.00 -3.96
C VAL A 85 -3.18 -2.11 -2.82
N MET A 86 -2.68 -1.87 -1.60
CA MET A 86 -3.50 -1.67 -0.41
C MET A 86 -3.51 -0.20 -0.02
N ALA A 87 -4.63 0.30 0.49
CA ALA A 87 -4.74 1.66 1.02
C ALA A 87 -5.29 1.64 2.45
N GLY A 88 -4.70 2.43 3.33
CA GLY A 88 -5.15 2.60 4.71
C GLY A 88 -5.03 4.03 5.21
N GLY A 89 -5.44 4.22 6.47
CA GLY A 89 -5.53 5.53 7.12
C GLY A 89 -6.96 6.06 7.12
N THR A 90 -7.12 7.39 7.08
CA THR A 90 -8.46 8.00 7.03
C THR A 90 -9.11 7.73 5.67
N LEU A 91 -10.15 6.90 5.65
CA LEU A 91 -10.87 6.45 4.46
C LEU A 91 -12.38 6.63 4.69
N PRO A 92 -13.01 7.71 4.18
CA PRO A 92 -14.47 7.79 4.16
C PRO A 92 -15.06 6.75 3.20
N GLU A 93 -16.32 6.38 3.38
CA GLU A 93 -16.99 5.35 2.56
C GLU A 93 -16.94 5.65 1.04
N THR A 94 -17.07 6.92 0.66
CA THR A 94 -16.92 7.36 -0.73
C THR A 94 -15.52 7.12 -1.29
N ALA A 95 -14.47 7.27 -0.45
CA ALA A 95 -13.09 6.98 -0.84
C ALA A 95 -12.88 5.49 -1.09
N ILE A 96 -13.40 4.65 -0.19
CA ILE A 96 -13.26 3.20 -0.27
C ILE A 96 -13.81 2.71 -1.60
N ARG A 97 -15.06 3.10 -1.93
CA ARG A 97 -15.68 2.72 -3.19
C ARG A 97 -14.86 3.14 -4.41
N SER A 98 -14.39 4.40 -4.46
CA SER A 98 -13.60 4.89 -5.58
C SER A 98 -12.26 4.18 -5.74
N LEU A 99 -11.66 3.71 -4.64
CA LEU A 99 -10.39 2.98 -4.65
C LEU A 99 -10.60 1.51 -5.03
N GLU A 100 -11.65 0.87 -4.53
CA GLU A 100 -12.04 -0.50 -4.91
C GLU A 100 -12.39 -0.60 -6.40
N GLU A 101 -13.03 0.42 -6.97
CA GLU A 101 -13.27 0.53 -8.43
C GLU A 101 -11.97 0.59 -9.26
N GLN A 102 -10.83 0.89 -8.62
CA GLN A 102 -9.48 0.88 -9.23
C GLN A 102 -8.68 -0.38 -8.84
N GLY A 103 -9.30 -1.37 -8.19
CA GLY A 103 -8.62 -2.59 -7.75
C GLY A 103 -7.79 -2.45 -6.47
N VAL A 104 -7.95 -1.35 -5.73
CA VAL A 104 -7.23 -1.13 -4.46
C VAL A 104 -7.98 -1.77 -3.29
N THR A 105 -7.28 -2.56 -2.49
CA THR A 105 -7.84 -3.13 -1.26
C THR A 105 -7.76 -2.10 -0.12
N CYS A 106 -8.89 -1.76 0.50
CA CYS A 106 -8.98 -0.68 1.49
C CYS A 106 -9.08 -1.18 2.94
N PHE A 107 -8.35 -0.53 3.85
CA PHE A 107 -8.33 -0.79 5.29
C PHE A 107 -8.68 0.48 6.08
N PRO A 108 -9.98 0.74 6.35
CA PRO A 108 -10.40 1.91 7.12
C PRO A 108 -9.92 1.89 8.59
N PRO A 109 -10.06 3.00 9.33
CA PRO A 109 -9.70 3.02 10.74
C PRO A 109 -10.41 1.91 11.54
N GLY A 110 -9.64 1.14 12.30
CA GLY A 110 -10.15 0.01 13.09
C GLY A 110 -10.00 -1.36 12.42
N SER A 111 -9.56 -1.44 11.16
CA SER A 111 -9.15 -2.71 10.54
C SER A 111 -8.12 -3.45 11.40
N SER A 112 -8.26 -4.77 11.50
CA SER A 112 -7.35 -5.57 12.31
C SER A 112 -6.01 -5.77 11.58
N LEU A 113 -4.91 -5.83 12.34
CA LEU A 113 -3.59 -6.12 11.75
C LEU A 113 -3.54 -7.51 11.11
N ARG A 114 -4.32 -8.45 11.66
CA ARG A 114 -4.43 -9.80 11.12
C ARG A 114 -5.04 -9.76 9.72
N ASP A 115 -6.15 -9.06 9.52
CA ASP A 115 -6.80 -8.99 8.21
C ASP A 115 -5.87 -8.35 7.17
N ILE A 116 -5.07 -7.35 7.57
CA ILE A 116 -4.07 -6.73 6.69
C ILE A 116 -3.00 -7.73 6.28
N VAL A 117 -2.46 -8.51 7.23
CA VAL A 117 -1.45 -9.54 6.96
C VAL A 117 -2.01 -10.66 6.09
N ASP A 118 -3.15 -11.24 6.47
CA ASP A 118 -3.80 -12.34 5.74
C ASP A 118 -4.12 -11.91 4.29
N THR A 119 -4.53 -10.65 4.09
CA THR A 119 -4.77 -10.10 2.76
C THR A 119 -3.47 -9.89 1.98
N ALA A 120 -2.41 -9.37 2.61
CA ALA A 120 -1.11 -9.21 1.97
C ALA A 120 -0.54 -10.57 1.51
N GLU A 121 -0.69 -11.61 2.33
CA GLU A 121 -0.31 -12.99 1.97
C GLU A 121 -1.13 -13.48 0.78
N SER A 122 -2.45 -13.30 0.81
CA SER A 122 -3.32 -13.71 -0.30
C SER A 122 -2.99 -13.01 -1.62
N LEU A 123 -2.73 -11.71 -1.59
CA LEU A 123 -2.41 -10.91 -2.78
C LEU A 123 -1.06 -11.28 -3.39
N THR A 124 -0.10 -11.69 -2.54
CA THR A 124 1.27 -11.98 -2.98
C THR A 124 1.54 -13.47 -3.22
N SER A 125 0.68 -14.35 -2.73
CA SER A 125 0.70 -15.80 -3.05
C SER A 125 0.25 -16.12 -4.47
N GLN A 126 -0.38 -15.15 -5.15
CA GLN A 126 -0.89 -15.26 -6.53
C GLN A 126 0.08 -14.63 -7.55
N ALA A 127 1.22 -14.09 -7.12
CA ALA A 127 2.23 -13.58 -8.04
C ALA A 127 2.91 -14.76 -8.77
N PRO A 128 2.91 -14.78 -10.12
CA PRO A 128 3.41 -15.90 -10.92
C PRO A 128 4.91 -16.18 -10.76
#